data_AF-F2TZF8-F1
#
_entry.id   AF-F2TZF8-F1
#
_cell.length_a   1.000
_cell.length_b   1.000
_cell.length_c   1.000
_cell.angle_alpha   90.00
_cell.angle_beta   90.00
_cell.angle_gamma   90.00
#
_symmetry.space_group_name_H-M   'P 1'
#
loop_
_entity.id
_entity.type
_entity.pdbx_description
1 polymer ?
#
loop_
_entity_poly.entity_id
_entity_poly.type
_entity_poly.pdbx_seq_one_letter_code
_entity_poly.pdbx_strand_id
1 'polypeptide(L)'
;MPSQQHQRLIAGIKCAFDALDVCVPSNAIDNIAHLVVTSMTGPHRVYHAVAHVFDVAPKDIAQDPVAYLAAIFHDVVYLQLDGGIAPFFLPILQRARLLPVPHAHNLPFTTNETTTTAAAAAQAQASDNSSVQAIVSSPQLVASSPAGALQRAFALSNPAELALMAGEVISEHQHTDNLALLPAQSGMARARSTSSLDSIDNQDADTLAPTDTMSSALQTTQSWWSQDDSSADVAAMPARRRTAAHRICYKVFGHVPGETLPFEIGAQGLNEFLSCVVAVDMLAPFLDEMQLLHLCVCIEATIPFRTQHSVDMLYTRCVAVATEDLLLAPAHAALAARRMMHSACQMAARDVGNFAYADTRGFLANTWKLLPELNPALRDAKAIAVQDWMAALAGNWGFFDFLQHNPALIFPHFEGCRTPEQQQQLEEQAVRNLQRGRAYLGARLLSASIVHALAAQQDTQAVQLLAHDSSDSDAEERTFDFEDGRAGCVAYVKELLGAGFDEVMGDSVCVAQTSCNVSLRVLECLEELHGGDSAEAVLGGCVKQCVAFHKGEMDASSFVRGLPRAVVNAVSFSP
;
A
#
# COMPACT_ATOMS: atom_id res chain seq x y z
N MET A 1 -2.85 17.34 -5.02
CA MET A 1 -1.71 16.42 -4.81
C MET A 1 -1.59 15.34 -5.89
N PRO A 2 -2.60 14.50 -6.21
CA PRO A 2 -2.40 13.32 -7.08
C PRO A 2 -1.80 13.64 -8.46
N SER A 3 -2.23 14.74 -9.10
CA SER A 3 -1.70 15.20 -10.39
C SER A 3 -0.19 15.49 -10.38
N GLN A 4 0.36 15.99 -9.28
CA GLN A 4 1.80 16.28 -9.15
C GLN A 4 2.62 14.99 -8.98
N GLN A 5 2.10 14.03 -8.22
CA GLN A 5 2.72 12.70 -8.10
C GLN A 5 2.67 11.94 -9.42
N HIS A 6 1.53 12.02 -10.15
CA HIS A 6 1.39 11.44 -11.48
C HIS A 6 2.41 12.03 -12.48
N GLN A 7 2.55 13.35 -12.55
CA GLN A 7 3.55 14.02 -13.38
C GLN A 7 5.00 13.64 -12.99
N ARG A 8 5.30 13.47 -11.69
CA ARG A 8 6.62 13.03 -11.22
C ARG A 8 6.91 11.58 -11.65
N LEU A 9 5.92 10.69 -11.63
CA LEU A 9 6.03 9.33 -12.16
C LEU A 9 6.26 9.34 -13.67
N ILE A 10 5.45 10.06 -14.46
CA ILE A 10 5.62 10.17 -15.93
C ILE A 10 7.04 10.61 -16.29
N ALA A 11 7.57 11.63 -15.61
CA ALA A 11 8.92 12.12 -15.83
C ALA A 11 10.01 11.08 -15.47
N GLY A 12 9.85 10.37 -14.36
CA GLY A 12 10.81 9.34 -13.93
C GLY A 12 10.77 8.07 -14.80
N ILE A 13 9.57 7.59 -15.15
CA ILE A 13 9.36 6.46 -16.06
C ILE A 13 9.98 6.76 -17.43
N LYS A 14 9.74 7.97 -17.96
CA LYS A 14 10.40 8.40 -19.19
C LYS A 14 11.93 8.41 -19.04
N CYS A 15 12.46 9.01 -17.97
CA CYS A 15 13.90 9.04 -17.73
C CYS A 15 14.52 7.64 -17.63
N ALA A 16 13.81 6.67 -17.06
CA ALA A 16 14.24 5.28 -17.00
C ALA A 16 14.26 4.60 -18.39
N PHE A 17 13.23 4.78 -19.22
CA PHE A 17 13.21 4.23 -20.58
C PHE A 17 14.20 4.93 -21.53
N ASP A 18 14.36 6.26 -21.43
CA ASP A 18 15.38 7.03 -22.16
C ASP A 18 16.80 6.51 -21.80
N ALA A 19 17.06 6.20 -20.53
CA ALA A 19 18.34 5.65 -20.05
C ALA A 19 18.57 4.17 -20.43
N LEU A 20 17.52 3.44 -20.83
CA LEU A 20 17.59 2.07 -21.35
C LEU A 20 17.65 2.01 -22.89
N ASP A 21 17.65 3.15 -23.58
CA ASP A 21 17.54 3.27 -25.05
C ASP A 21 16.25 2.62 -25.62
N VAL A 22 15.15 2.66 -24.84
CA VAL A 22 13.86 2.06 -25.21
C VAL A 22 12.84 3.15 -25.54
N CYS A 23 12.45 3.25 -26.81
CA CYS A 23 11.38 4.16 -27.24
C CYS A 23 10.00 3.63 -26.82
N VAL A 24 9.37 4.28 -25.84
CA VAL A 24 8.03 3.92 -25.32
C VAL A 24 7.00 5.00 -25.68
N PRO A 25 5.83 4.66 -26.25
CA PRO A 25 4.75 5.62 -26.53
C PRO A 25 4.29 6.38 -25.28
N SER A 26 4.04 7.68 -25.39
CA SER A 26 3.69 8.53 -24.24
C SER A 26 2.42 8.08 -23.51
N ASN A 27 1.44 7.52 -24.22
CA ASN A 27 0.22 6.96 -23.60
C ASN A 27 0.49 5.65 -22.84
N ALA A 28 1.53 4.89 -23.20
CA ALA A 28 1.95 3.73 -22.40
C ALA A 28 2.67 4.16 -21.11
N ILE A 29 3.46 5.24 -21.16
CA ILE A 29 4.07 5.87 -19.98
C ILE A 29 2.98 6.39 -19.02
N ASP A 30 1.99 7.10 -19.57
CA ASP A 30 0.85 7.62 -18.79
C ASP A 30 0.01 6.48 -18.18
N ASN A 31 -0.34 5.44 -18.95
CA ASN A 31 -1.05 4.26 -18.43
C ASN A 31 -0.28 3.55 -17.29
N ILE A 32 1.05 3.46 -17.36
CA ILE A 32 1.88 2.91 -16.26
C ILE A 32 1.78 3.81 -15.02
N ALA A 33 1.99 5.12 -15.18
CA ALA A 33 1.92 6.08 -14.09
C ALA A 33 0.53 6.12 -13.44
N HIS A 34 -0.54 6.06 -14.24
CA HIS A 34 -1.92 6.06 -13.80
C HIS A 34 -2.26 4.81 -12.99
N LEU A 35 -1.80 3.63 -13.42
CA LEU A 35 -1.99 2.39 -12.65
C LEU A 35 -1.29 2.47 -11.29
N VAL A 36 -0.03 2.91 -11.25
CA VAL A 36 0.72 3.07 -9.98
C VAL A 36 0.02 4.03 -9.03
N VAL A 37 -0.44 5.19 -9.52
CA VAL A 37 -1.21 6.15 -8.70
C VAL A 37 -2.51 5.52 -8.21
N THR A 38 -3.29 4.90 -9.10
CA THR A 38 -4.60 4.30 -8.77
C THR A 38 -4.46 3.22 -7.71
N SER A 39 -3.50 2.30 -7.86
CA SER A 39 -3.28 1.20 -6.93
C SER A 39 -2.81 1.66 -5.54
N MET A 40 -2.07 2.77 -5.47
CA MET A 40 -1.49 3.26 -4.20
C MET A 40 -2.26 4.43 -3.57
N THR A 41 -3.50 4.69 -4.01
CA THR A 41 -4.41 5.72 -3.46
C THR A 41 -5.56 5.12 -2.62
N GLY A 42 -5.43 3.86 -2.18
CA GLY A 42 -6.41 3.22 -1.29
C GLY A 42 -6.56 3.92 0.07
N PRO A 43 -7.76 3.93 0.69
CA PRO A 43 -8.04 4.67 1.93
C PRO A 43 -7.35 4.11 3.19
N HIS A 44 -6.57 3.04 3.03
CA HIS A 44 -5.78 2.40 4.09
C HIS A 44 -4.28 2.42 3.76
N ARG A 45 -3.85 3.24 2.80
CA ARG A 45 -2.44 3.47 2.45
C ARG A 45 -2.04 4.87 2.92
N VAL A 46 -1.30 4.93 4.02
CA VAL A 46 -0.83 6.13 4.72
C VAL A 46 0.70 6.17 4.75
N TYR A 47 1.35 5.00 4.86
CA TYR A 47 2.77 4.81 4.61
C TYR A 47 2.99 4.25 3.19
N HIS A 48 2.43 3.08 2.84
CA HIS A 48 2.61 2.42 1.55
C HIS A 48 1.74 3.04 0.42
N ALA A 49 1.81 4.38 0.29
CA ALA A 49 1.14 5.22 -0.69
C ALA A 49 2.14 5.75 -1.74
N VAL A 50 1.65 6.44 -2.78
CA VAL A 50 2.47 6.98 -3.91
C VAL A 50 3.69 7.82 -3.47
N ALA A 51 3.70 8.36 -2.24
CA ALA A 51 4.86 9.06 -1.69
C ALA A 51 6.08 8.12 -1.47
N HIS A 52 5.85 6.95 -0.86
CA HIS A 52 6.90 5.98 -0.46
C HIS A 52 7.76 5.51 -1.65
N VAL A 53 7.14 5.32 -2.81
CA VAL A 53 7.80 5.02 -4.09
C VAL A 53 9.01 5.92 -4.36
N PHE A 54 8.93 7.21 -4.00
CA PHE A 54 10.01 8.17 -4.24
C PHE A 54 11.15 8.12 -3.22
N ASP A 55 10.93 7.49 -2.07
CA ASP A 55 11.95 7.22 -1.05
C ASP A 55 12.68 5.90 -1.38
N VAL A 56 11.98 4.90 -1.94
CA VAL A 56 12.54 3.64 -2.45
C VAL A 56 13.32 3.81 -3.76
N ALA A 57 12.95 4.78 -4.59
CA ALA A 57 13.57 5.06 -5.88
C ALA A 57 15.09 5.37 -5.77
N PRO A 58 15.91 4.99 -6.77
CA PRO A 58 17.30 5.43 -6.83
C PRO A 58 17.39 6.96 -7.01
N LYS A 59 18.36 7.58 -6.35
CA LYS A 59 18.58 9.05 -6.40
C LYS A 59 18.99 9.54 -7.80
N ASP A 60 19.59 8.68 -8.59
CA ASP A 60 19.92 8.90 -10.00
C ASP A 60 19.27 7.78 -10.82
N ILE A 61 18.22 8.13 -11.57
CA ILE A 61 17.46 7.19 -12.39
C ILE A 61 18.29 6.70 -13.59
N ALA A 62 19.25 7.49 -14.08
CA ALA A 62 20.07 7.10 -15.23
C ALA A 62 21.17 6.09 -14.87
N GLN A 63 21.55 5.99 -13.60
CA GLN A 63 22.49 4.97 -13.13
C GLN A 63 21.83 3.60 -12.86
N ASP A 64 20.56 3.58 -12.45
CA ASP A 64 19.82 2.33 -12.20
C ASP A 64 18.33 2.43 -12.62
N PRO A 65 18.06 2.52 -13.93
CA PRO A 65 16.70 2.71 -14.44
C PRO A 65 15.80 1.50 -14.16
N VAL A 66 16.36 0.30 -14.04
CA VAL A 66 15.58 -0.90 -13.72
C VAL A 66 15.19 -0.93 -12.24
N ALA A 67 16.06 -0.51 -11.31
CA ALA A 67 15.63 -0.34 -9.91
C ALA A 67 14.62 0.81 -9.75
N TYR A 68 14.63 1.83 -10.61
CA TYR A 68 13.55 2.82 -10.64
C TYR A 68 12.21 2.16 -11.06
N LEU A 69 12.21 1.39 -12.15
CA LEU A 69 11.01 0.67 -12.59
C LEU A 69 10.55 -0.38 -11.56
N ALA A 70 11.46 -1.00 -10.81
CA ALA A 70 11.08 -1.87 -9.70
C ALA A 70 10.46 -1.08 -8.52
N ALA A 71 11.05 0.06 -8.15
CA ALA A 71 10.60 0.89 -7.04
C ALA A 71 9.18 1.47 -7.27
N ILE A 72 8.81 1.84 -8.50
CA ILE A 72 7.43 2.28 -8.78
C ILE A 72 6.39 1.15 -8.73
N PHE A 73 6.82 -0.11 -8.78
CA PHE A 73 5.92 -1.27 -8.84
C PHE A 73 5.85 -2.12 -7.56
N HIS A 74 6.85 -2.10 -6.67
CA HIS A 74 6.98 -3.08 -5.57
C HIS A 74 5.73 -3.24 -4.67
N ASP A 75 4.96 -2.17 -4.46
CA ASP A 75 3.82 -2.11 -3.53
C ASP A 75 2.43 -1.96 -4.20
N VAL A 76 2.33 -2.10 -5.53
CA VAL A 76 1.05 -1.88 -6.24
C VAL A 76 -0.04 -2.89 -5.86
N VAL A 77 0.31 -4.06 -5.32
CA VAL A 77 -0.64 -5.00 -4.71
C VAL A 77 -0.32 -5.14 -3.22
N TYR A 78 -1.24 -4.73 -2.32
CA TYR A 78 -1.04 -4.88 -0.88
C TYR A 78 -2.33 -5.40 -0.22
N LEU A 79 -2.50 -6.73 -0.22
CA LEU A 79 -3.77 -7.41 0.07
C LEU A 79 -4.37 -7.06 1.44
N GLN A 80 -3.51 -6.85 2.45
CA GLN A 80 -3.86 -6.49 3.82
C GLN A 80 -4.46 -5.08 3.91
N LEU A 81 -4.03 -4.14 3.05
CA LEU A 81 -4.50 -2.75 3.05
C LEU A 81 -5.70 -2.58 2.12
N ASP A 82 -5.62 -3.14 0.92
CA ASP A 82 -6.62 -3.00 -0.15
C ASP A 82 -7.86 -3.90 0.06
N GLY A 83 -7.82 -4.81 1.05
CA GLY A 83 -8.92 -5.71 1.38
C GLY A 83 -9.08 -6.91 0.43
N GLY A 84 -8.05 -7.18 -0.36
CA GLY A 84 -8.00 -8.21 -1.40
C GLY A 84 -7.33 -7.72 -2.68
N ILE A 85 -7.61 -8.38 -3.80
CA ILE A 85 -7.12 -7.98 -5.12
C ILE A 85 -8.06 -6.92 -5.71
N ALA A 86 -7.53 -5.74 -6.05
CA ALA A 86 -8.28 -4.70 -6.75
C ALA A 86 -8.72 -5.19 -8.16
N PRO A 87 -9.96 -4.95 -8.61
CA PRO A 87 -10.49 -5.62 -9.80
C PRO A 87 -9.66 -5.42 -11.07
N PHE A 88 -9.11 -4.23 -11.31
CA PHE A 88 -8.32 -3.94 -12.51
C PHE A 88 -7.05 -4.80 -12.66
N PHE A 89 -6.55 -5.45 -11.59
CA PHE A 89 -5.48 -6.44 -11.68
C PHE A 89 -5.93 -7.83 -12.16
N LEU A 90 -7.23 -8.17 -12.09
CA LEU A 90 -7.72 -9.52 -12.39
C LEU A 90 -7.34 -10.01 -13.81
N PRO A 91 -7.41 -9.20 -14.89
CA PRO A 91 -6.98 -9.65 -16.23
C PRO A 91 -5.47 -9.89 -16.34
N ILE A 92 -4.65 -9.16 -15.57
CA ILE A 92 -3.20 -9.41 -15.48
C ILE A 92 -2.96 -10.76 -14.80
N LEU A 93 -3.58 -11.00 -13.65
CA LEU A 93 -3.44 -12.27 -12.92
C LEU A 93 -4.03 -13.48 -13.66
N GLN A 94 -5.03 -13.26 -14.52
CA GLN A 94 -5.52 -14.26 -15.48
C GLN A 94 -4.51 -14.54 -16.61
N ARG A 95 -3.87 -13.51 -17.20
CA ARG A 95 -2.78 -13.70 -18.19
C ARG A 95 -1.57 -14.42 -17.58
N ALA A 96 -1.26 -14.11 -16.32
CA ALA A 96 -0.24 -14.78 -15.52
C ALA A 96 -0.61 -16.23 -15.16
N ARG A 97 -1.90 -16.61 -15.25
CA ARG A 97 -2.48 -17.91 -14.84
C ARG A 97 -2.46 -18.17 -13.33
N LEU A 98 -2.41 -17.12 -12.51
CA LEU A 98 -2.55 -17.21 -11.06
C LEU A 98 -4.01 -17.35 -10.61
N LEU A 99 -4.95 -17.00 -11.48
CA LEU A 99 -6.38 -17.23 -11.27
C LEU A 99 -6.89 -18.35 -12.19
N PRO A 100 -7.72 -19.29 -11.68
CA PRO A 100 -8.25 -20.38 -12.49
C PRO A 100 -9.23 -19.87 -13.55
N VAL A 101 -8.95 -20.15 -14.82
CA VAL A 101 -9.90 -19.88 -15.91
C VAL A 101 -11.08 -20.85 -15.78
N PRO A 102 -12.34 -20.37 -15.72
CA PRO A 102 -13.51 -21.24 -15.70
C PRO A 102 -13.53 -22.17 -16.91
N HIS A 103 -13.44 -23.47 -16.68
CA HIS A 103 -13.49 -24.45 -17.76
C HIS A 103 -14.93 -24.51 -18.30
N ALA A 104 -15.09 -24.35 -19.62
CA ALA A 104 -16.40 -24.24 -20.27
C ALA A 104 -17.35 -25.43 -19.99
N HIS A 105 -16.81 -26.61 -19.65
CA HIS A 105 -17.58 -27.79 -19.25
C HIS A 105 -18.35 -27.65 -17.91
N ASN A 106 -18.08 -26.63 -17.11
CA ASN A 106 -18.81 -26.35 -15.87
C ASN A 106 -19.89 -25.25 -16.02
N LEU A 107 -20.11 -24.71 -17.22
CA LEU A 107 -21.27 -23.88 -17.52
C LEU A 107 -22.45 -24.79 -17.90
N PRO A 108 -23.58 -24.76 -17.17
CA PRO A 108 -24.76 -25.56 -17.52
C PRO A 108 -25.44 -24.98 -18.76
N PHE A 109 -25.09 -25.50 -19.94
CA PHE A 109 -25.78 -25.21 -21.20
C PHE A 109 -27.22 -25.74 -21.14
N THR A 110 -28.16 -24.92 -20.68
CA THR A 110 -29.60 -25.21 -20.75
C THR A 110 -30.11 -24.99 -22.17
N THR A 111 -29.82 -25.94 -23.07
CA THR A 111 -30.41 -25.97 -24.41
C THR A 111 -31.92 -26.21 -24.32
N ASN A 112 -32.72 -25.19 -24.68
CA ASN A 112 -34.14 -25.34 -24.95
C ASN A 112 -34.47 -24.59 -26.25
N GLU A 113 -34.57 -25.32 -27.36
CA GLU A 113 -35.21 -24.81 -28.56
C GLU A 113 -36.73 -24.78 -28.33
N THR A 114 -37.41 -23.65 -28.59
CA THR A 114 -38.61 -23.62 -29.48
C THR A 114 -39.15 -22.20 -29.69
N THR A 115 -39.70 -21.98 -30.89
CA THR A 115 -40.70 -20.95 -31.26
C THR A 115 -40.44 -19.47 -30.96
N THR A 116 -39.72 -18.84 -31.90
CA THR A 116 -40.20 -17.72 -32.75
C THR A 116 -41.35 -16.80 -32.29
N THR A 117 -41.13 -15.48 -32.49
CA THR A 117 -42.13 -14.39 -32.69
C THR A 117 -43.10 -14.08 -31.52
N ALA A 118 -43.28 -12.84 -31.07
CA ALA A 118 -42.91 -11.53 -31.63
C ALA A 118 -42.59 -10.49 -30.53
N ALA A 119 -42.06 -9.31 -30.92
CA ALA A 119 -41.58 -8.30 -29.99
C ALA A 119 -42.70 -7.51 -29.28
N ALA A 120 -42.85 -7.73 -27.97
CA ALA A 120 -43.51 -6.83 -27.02
C ALA A 120 -43.06 -7.17 -25.58
N ALA A 121 -42.64 -6.25 -24.72
CA ALA A 121 -42.22 -4.87 -24.95
C ALA A 121 -41.20 -4.43 -23.87
N ALA A 122 -40.34 -3.47 -24.23
CA ALA A 122 -39.31 -2.78 -23.42
C ALA A 122 -39.29 -3.03 -21.87
N GLN A 123 -38.43 -3.96 -21.41
CA GLN A 123 -37.86 -3.96 -20.06
C GLN A 123 -36.57 -4.83 -20.03
N ALA A 124 -35.78 -4.67 -18.96
CA ALA A 124 -34.52 -5.40 -18.69
C ALA A 124 -33.32 -5.14 -19.63
N GLN A 125 -32.86 -3.87 -19.71
CA GLN A 125 -31.43 -3.59 -19.98
C GLN A 125 -30.58 -4.03 -18.77
N ALA A 126 -30.34 -5.33 -18.60
CA ALA A 126 -29.68 -5.87 -17.39
C ALA A 126 -28.98 -7.23 -17.58
N SER A 127 -28.34 -7.49 -18.73
CA SER A 127 -27.71 -8.80 -18.98
C SER A 127 -26.45 -8.75 -19.86
N ASP A 128 -25.31 -8.42 -19.26
CA ASP A 128 -24.24 -9.45 -19.15
C ASP A 128 -23.45 -9.34 -17.84
N ASN A 129 -24.18 -9.30 -16.72
CA ASN A 129 -23.59 -9.37 -15.38
C ASN A 129 -23.08 -10.80 -15.02
N SER A 130 -23.23 -11.77 -15.93
CA SER A 130 -23.03 -13.19 -15.66
C SER A 130 -21.59 -13.52 -15.29
N SER A 131 -20.64 -13.06 -16.12
CA SER A 131 -19.20 -13.24 -15.91
C SER A 131 -18.70 -12.50 -14.67
N VAL A 132 -19.22 -11.29 -14.43
CA VAL A 132 -18.90 -10.49 -13.23
C VAL A 132 -19.37 -11.20 -11.96
N GLN A 133 -20.63 -11.66 -11.91
CA GLN A 133 -21.14 -12.38 -10.73
C GLN A 133 -20.45 -13.73 -10.54
N ALA A 134 -20.07 -14.44 -11.60
CA ALA A 134 -19.29 -15.68 -11.51
C ALA A 134 -17.88 -15.44 -10.91
N ILE A 135 -17.20 -14.34 -11.27
CA ILE A 135 -15.92 -13.95 -10.66
C ILE A 135 -16.11 -13.56 -9.19
N VAL A 136 -17.12 -12.75 -8.88
CA VAL A 136 -17.41 -12.28 -7.50
C VAL A 136 -17.85 -13.40 -6.55
N SER A 137 -18.43 -14.50 -7.07
CA SER A 137 -18.89 -15.66 -6.30
C SER A 137 -17.98 -16.89 -6.34
N SER A 138 -16.80 -16.79 -6.99
CA SER A 138 -15.86 -17.92 -7.08
C SER A 138 -15.22 -18.25 -5.72
N PRO A 139 -15.32 -19.50 -5.23
CA PRO A 139 -14.97 -19.87 -3.85
C PRO A 139 -13.46 -19.94 -3.54
N GLN A 140 -12.60 -19.43 -4.43
CA GLN A 140 -11.14 -19.37 -4.25
C GLN A 140 -10.60 -17.94 -4.06
N LEU A 141 -11.46 -16.91 -4.06
CA LEU A 141 -11.11 -15.51 -3.76
C LEU A 141 -11.97 -14.95 -2.61
N VAL A 142 -12.14 -15.74 -1.55
CA VAL A 142 -13.07 -15.43 -0.46
C VAL A 142 -12.44 -14.45 0.55
N ALA A 143 -12.66 -13.16 0.32
CA ALA A 143 -12.75 -12.22 1.44
C ALA A 143 -13.99 -12.60 2.29
N SER A 144 -13.79 -12.88 3.58
CA SER A 144 -14.80 -13.43 4.49
C SER A 144 -15.90 -12.45 4.94
N SER A 145 -15.97 -11.26 4.33
CA SER A 145 -16.91 -10.18 4.71
C SER A 145 -17.79 -9.75 3.52
N PRO A 146 -19.12 -9.61 3.70
CA PRO A 146 -20.03 -9.06 2.69
C PRO A 146 -19.65 -7.65 2.18
N ALA A 147 -18.98 -6.84 3.01
CA ALA A 147 -18.55 -5.49 2.63
C ALA A 147 -17.56 -5.53 1.46
N GLY A 148 -16.61 -6.46 1.46
CA GLY A 148 -15.63 -6.63 0.37
C GLY A 148 -16.27 -7.05 -0.95
N ALA A 149 -17.43 -7.73 -0.93
CA ALA A 149 -18.16 -8.06 -2.15
C ALA A 149 -18.83 -6.82 -2.78
N LEU A 150 -19.39 -5.92 -1.96
CA LEU A 150 -19.97 -4.65 -2.41
C LEU A 150 -18.88 -3.71 -2.96
N GLN A 151 -17.73 -3.62 -2.29
CA GLN A 151 -16.63 -2.77 -2.73
C GLN A 151 -16.04 -3.22 -4.08
N ARG A 152 -15.91 -4.54 -4.31
CA ARG A 152 -15.56 -5.09 -5.63
C ARG A 152 -16.60 -4.75 -6.69
N ALA A 153 -17.89 -4.87 -6.38
CA ALA A 153 -18.97 -4.54 -7.32
C ALA A 153 -19.01 -3.05 -7.70
N PHE A 154 -18.59 -2.15 -6.80
CA PHE A 154 -18.49 -0.72 -7.06
C PHE A 154 -17.31 -0.39 -7.99
N ALA A 155 -16.11 -0.89 -7.72
CA ALA A 155 -14.94 -0.71 -8.58
C ALA A 155 -15.17 -1.27 -10.01
N LEU A 156 -15.83 -2.43 -10.11
CA LEU A 156 -16.27 -3.01 -11.38
C LEU A 156 -17.30 -2.17 -12.18
N SER A 157 -17.80 -1.06 -11.64
CA SER A 157 -18.70 -0.13 -12.35
C SER A 157 -18.00 1.08 -12.98
N ASN A 158 -16.69 1.24 -12.77
CA ASN A 158 -15.92 2.37 -13.29
C ASN A 158 -15.43 2.12 -14.75
N PRO A 159 -15.84 2.92 -15.75
CA PRO A 159 -15.41 2.73 -17.14
C PRO A 159 -13.90 2.83 -17.35
N ALA A 160 -13.18 3.62 -16.54
CA ALA A 160 -11.72 3.75 -16.63
C ALA A 160 -11.01 2.46 -16.19
N GLU A 161 -11.49 1.82 -15.12
CA GLU A 161 -10.98 0.53 -14.66
C GLU A 161 -11.30 -0.59 -15.67
N LEU A 162 -12.48 -0.55 -16.29
CA LEU A 162 -12.87 -1.47 -17.36
C LEU A 162 -12.03 -1.31 -18.65
N ALA A 163 -11.63 -0.08 -19.00
CA ALA A 163 -10.69 0.16 -20.10
C ALA A 163 -9.28 -0.40 -19.77
N LEU A 164 -8.81 -0.17 -18.53
CA LEU A 164 -7.56 -0.73 -18.01
C LEU A 164 -7.57 -2.28 -18.04
N MET A 165 -8.71 -2.89 -17.73
CA MET A 165 -8.93 -4.34 -17.83
C MET A 165 -8.84 -4.86 -19.26
N ALA A 166 -9.45 -4.16 -20.23
CA ALA A 166 -9.47 -4.53 -21.63
C ALA A 166 -8.11 -4.32 -22.33
N GLY A 167 -7.29 -3.39 -21.83
CA GLY A 167 -6.03 -2.98 -22.45
C GLY A 167 -6.20 -1.97 -23.58
N GLU A 168 -7.35 -1.29 -23.66
CA GLU A 168 -7.59 -0.21 -24.63
C GLU A 168 -7.28 1.18 -24.05
N VAL A 169 -7.05 2.16 -24.93
CA VAL A 169 -6.65 3.51 -24.55
C VAL A 169 -7.88 4.34 -24.19
N ILE A 170 -7.92 4.89 -22.98
CA ILE A 170 -8.92 5.88 -22.59
C ILE A 170 -8.70 7.14 -23.42
N SER A 171 -9.64 7.44 -24.31
CA SER A 171 -9.71 8.74 -24.96
C SER A 171 -10.44 9.71 -24.04
N GLU A 172 -9.71 10.57 -23.33
CA GLU A 172 -10.31 11.71 -22.66
C GLU A 172 -11.08 12.56 -23.67
N HIS A 173 -12.40 12.73 -23.51
CA HIS A 173 -13.19 13.92 -23.84
C HIS A 173 -14.69 13.68 -23.55
N GLN A 174 -15.19 14.10 -22.38
CA GLN A 174 -16.35 15.01 -22.22
C GLN A 174 -16.86 15.09 -20.76
N HIS A 175 -16.97 16.33 -20.27
CA HIS A 175 -17.78 16.86 -19.15
C HIS A 175 -17.74 16.16 -17.77
N THR A 176 -17.34 16.80 -16.65
CA THR A 176 -17.65 18.12 -16.05
C THR A 176 -19.10 18.31 -15.57
N ASP A 177 -19.22 18.60 -14.27
CA ASP A 177 -20.34 19.24 -13.57
C ASP A 177 -21.74 18.59 -13.63
N ASN A 178 -22.11 17.91 -12.54
CA ASN A 178 -23.36 18.18 -11.80
C ASN A 178 -23.41 17.47 -10.43
N LEU A 179 -23.01 18.17 -9.36
CA LEU A 179 -23.28 17.78 -7.97
C LEU A 179 -23.75 18.99 -7.13
N ALA A 180 -24.77 19.69 -7.64
CA ALA A 180 -25.47 20.72 -6.88
C ALA A 180 -26.39 20.07 -5.83
N LEU A 181 -26.10 20.33 -4.55
CA LEU A 181 -26.93 19.89 -3.42
C LEU A 181 -28.34 20.51 -3.49
N LEU A 182 -29.38 19.67 -3.44
CA LEU A 182 -30.75 20.11 -3.16
C LEU A 182 -31.15 19.70 -1.73
N PRO A 183 -31.46 20.65 -0.84
CA PRO A 183 -31.96 20.34 0.49
C PRO A 183 -33.43 19.90 0.45
N ALA A 184 -33.81 19.02 1.38
CA ALA A 184 -35.20 18.63 1.55
C ALA A 184 -36.03 19.77 2.17
N GLN A 185 -37.19 20.09 1.58
CA GLN A 185 -38.29 20.71 2.32
C GLN A 185 -39.67 20.45 1.71
N SER A 186 -40.70 20.67 2.51
CA SER A 186 -42.07 20.26 2.28
C SER A 186 -42.99 21.39 1.79
N GLY A 187 -44.01 21.02 1.02
CA GLY A 187 -45.35 21.59 1.22
C GLY A 187 -45.90 22.57 0.17
N MET A 188 -47.15 22.29 -0.21
CA MET A 188 -48.21 23.26 -0.53
C MET A 188 -48.02 24.30 -1.66
N ALA A 189 -48.42 23.87 -2.85
CA ALA A 189 -49.56 24.42 -3.62
C ALA A 189 -49.55 25.87 -4.21
N ARG A 190 -50.18 25.94 -5.40
CA ARG A 190 -50.55 27.13 -6.21
C ARG A 190 -49.40 27.90 -6.89
N ALA A 191 -49.63 28.67 -7.96
CA ALA A 191 -50.56 28.55 -9.12
C ALA A 191 -50.34 29.77 -10.05
N ARG A 192 -50.55 29.59 -11.38
CA ARG A 192 -50.64 30.67 -12.41
C ARG A 192 -49.32 31.45 -12.66
N SER A 193 -49.10 32.06 -13.84
CA SER A 193 -49.69 31.91 -15.19
C SER A 193 -48.87 32.69 -16.24
N THR A 194 -49.09 32.39 -17.53
CA THR A 194 -49.03 33.34 -18.69
C THR A 194 -47.76 34.19 -18.87
N SER A 195 -46.90 33.87 -19.85
CA SER A 195 -46.89 34.46 -21.22
C SER A 195 -45.93 35.66 -21.31
N SER A 196 -45.43 36.13 -22.47
CA SER A 196 -45.69 35.85 -23.90
C SER A 196 -44.50 36.39 -24.74
N LEU A 197 -44.29 35.84 -25.96
CA LEU A 197 -43.99 36.51 -27.26
C LEU A 197 -42.93 37.65 -27.33
N ASP A 198 -42.13 37.85 -28.38
CA ASP A 198 -42.26 37.57 -29.83
C ASP A 198 -40.95 36.92 -30.37
N SER A 199 -40.87 36.15 -31.48
CA SER A 199 -41.36 36.32 -32.88
C SER A 199 -40.59 37.45 -33.61
N ILE A 200 -39.95 37.28 -34.77
CA ILE A 200 -40.37 36.78 -36.10
C ILE A 200 -39.06 36.42 -36.89
N ASP A 201 -38.90 35.25 -37.55
CA ASP A 201 -39.39 34.84 -38.90
C ASP A 201 -38.62 35.53 -40.06
N ASN A 202 -38.39 34.98 -41.27
CA ASN A 202 -38.61 33.68 -41.97
C ASN A 202 -37.71 33.68 -43.25
N GLN A 203 -37.47 32.66 -44.11
CA GLN A 203 -37.85 31.24 -44.37
C GLN A 203 -36.73 30.68 -45.32
N ASP A 204 -36.65 29.53 -46.03
CA ASP A 204 -37.42 28.30 -46.40
C ASP A 204 -36.33 27.30 -46.96
N ALA A 205 -36.46 25.99 -47.22
CA ALA A 205 -37.41 24.90 -46.93
C ALA A 205 -36.78 23.52 -47.33
N ASP A 206 -37.62 22.51 -47.61
CA ASP A 206 -37.45 21.31 -48.46
C ASP A 206 -36.56 20.08 -48.08
N THR A 207 -37.29 19.05 -47.61
CA THR A 207 -37.26 17.64 -48.08
C THR A 207 -36.19 16.63 -47.60
N LEU A 208 -36.45 16.06 -46.41
CA LEU A 208 -36.59 14.61 -46.11
C LEU A 208 -35.77 13.55 -46.90
N ALA A 209 -34.78 12.94 -46.23
CA ALA A 209 -34.50 11.48 -46.22
C ALA A 209 -33.55 11.12 -45.03
N PRO A 210 -33.59 9.91 -44.44
CA PRO A 210 -32.78 9.56 -43.27
C PRO A 210 -31.35 9.12 -43.61
N THR A 211 -30.41 9.37 -42.69
CA THR A 211 -28.99 8.98 -42.80
C THR A 211 -28.68 7.65 -42.12
N ASP A 212 -28.26 6.64 -42.90
CA ASP A 212 -27.75 5.36 -42.38
C ASP A 212 -26.35 5.52 -41.76
N THR A 213 -26.28 5.86 -40.47
CA THR A 213 -25.01 6.04 -39.74
C THR A 213 -24.95 5.29 -38.40
N MET A 214 -25.35 4.00 -38.39
CA MET A 214 -25.05 3.08 -37.26
C MET A 214 -24.46 1.71 -37.70
N SER A 215 -23.75 1.67 -38.85
CA SER A 215 -23.01 0.47 -39.29
C SER A 215 -21.47 0.67 -39.33
N SER A 216 -20.98 1.88 -39.02
CA SER A 216 -19.54 2.22 -39.10
C SER A 216 -18.77 2.05 -37.77
N ALA A 217 -19.47 1.84 -36.65
CA ALA A 217 -18.87 1.80 -35.31
C ALA A 217 -18.46 0.40 -34.82
N LEU A 218 -18.74 -0.65 -35.60
CA LEU A 218 -18.44 -2.06 -35.26
C LEU A 218 -17.42 -2.71 -36.20
N GLN A 219 -16.70 -1.92 -37.01
CA GLN A 219 -15.59 -2.38 -37.85
C GLN A 219 -14.22 -1.77 -37.46
N THR A 220 -14.20 -0.81 -36.54
CA THR A 220 -12.99 -0.04 -36.21
C THR A 220 -12.04 -0.74 -35.24
N THR A 221 -12.48 -1.78 -34.52
CA THR A 221 -11.63 -2.63 -33.66
C THR A 221 -10.81 -3.66 -34.44
N GLN A 222 -10.89 -3.67 -35.78
CA GLN A 222 -10.23 -4.66 -36.63
C GLN A 222 -9.18 -4.07 -37.59
N SER A 223 -8.87 -2.77 -37.51
CA SER A 223 -8.01 -2.06 -38.49
C SER A 223 -6.62 -1.65 -37.99
N TRP A 224 -6.31 -1.77 -36.69
CA TRP A 224 -5.02 -1.35 -36.12
C TRP A 224 -3.87 -2.35 -36.34
N TRP A 225 -4.10 -3.41 -37.12
CA TRP A 225 -3.10 -4.37 -37.60
C TRP A 225 -3.10 -4.50 -39.13
N SER A 226 -3.44 -3.41 -39.85
CA SER A 226 -3.62 -3.42 -41.31
C SER A 226 -2.65 -2.49 -42.06
N GLN A 227 -1.37 -2.83 -42.01
CA GLN A 227 -0.46 -2.67 -43.14
C GLN A 227 0.24 -4.02 -43.38
N ASP A 228 0.51 -4.36 -44.64
CA ASP A 228 0.76 -5.73 -45.07
C ASP A 228 2.11 -6.32 -44.60
N ASP A 229 2.10 -7.02 -43.46
CA ASP A 229 3.01 -8.14 -43.23
C ASP A 229 2.47 -9.14 -42.18
N SER A 230 2.44 -10.43 -42.55
CA SER A 230 2.26 -11.64 -41.71
C SER A 230 1.64 -11.50 -40.29
N SER A 231 0.40 -10.99 -40.20
CA SER A 231 -0.21 -10.49 -38.96
C SER A 231 -0.34 -11.45 -37.75
N ALA A 232 -0.27 -12.78 -37.94
CA ALA A 232 -0.44 -13.76 -36.87
C ALA A 232 0.74 -13.81 -35.87
N ASP A 233 1.99 -13.73 -36.34
CA ASP A 233 3.16 -13.80 -35.46
C ASP A 233 3.43 -12.47 -34.73
N VAL A 234 3.09 -11.33 -35.34
CA VAL A 234 3.27 -10.00 -34.72
C VAL A 234 2.42 -9.86 -33.45
N ALA A 235 1.13 -10.24 -33.52
CA ALA A 235 0.26 -10.26 -32.33
C ALA A 235 0.67 -11.32 -31.30
N ALA A 236 1.33 -12.41 -31.72
CA ALA A 236 1.85 -13.43 -30.82
C ALA A 236 3.12 -13.00 -30.05
N MET A 237 3.92 -12.06 -30.57
CA MET A 237 5.17 -11.63 -29.95
C MET A 237 5.00 -11.04 -28.53
N PRO A 238 4.10 -10.07 -28.26
CA PRO A 238 3.85 -9.58 -26.90
C PRO A 238 3.36 -10.68 -25.93
N ALA A 239 2.56 -11.62 -26.41
CA ALA A 239 2.08 -12.74 -25.60
C ALA A 239 3.20 -13.74 -25.24
N ARG A 240 4.10 -14.03 -26.19
CA ARG A 240 5.31 -14.84 -25.93
C ARG A 240 6.25 -14.15 -24.94
N ARG A 241 6.53 -12.84 -25.09
CA ARG A 241 7.36 -12.05 -24.15
C ARG A 241 6.78 -12.06 -22.73
N ARG A 242 5.48 -11.77 -22.56
CA ARG A 242 4.79 -11.88 -21.24
C ARG A 242 4.89 -13.28 -20.63
N THR A 243 4.71 -14.33 -21.44
CA THR A 243 4.81 -15.73 -20.96
C THR A 243 6.20 -16.07 -20.45
N ALA A 244 7.26 -15.55 -21.07
CA ALA A 244 8.63 -15.70 -20.57
C ALA A 244 8.87 -14.85 -19.31
N ALA A 245 8.38 -13.60 -19.29
CA ALA A 245 8.50 -12.70 -18.14
C ALA A 245 7.84 -13.25 -16.86
N HIS A 246 6.64 -13.83 -16.98
CA HIS A 246 6.00 -14.55 -15.86
C HIS A 246 6.84 -15.75 -15.38
N ARG A 247 7.42 -16.53 -16.31
CA ARG A 247 8.28 -17.67 -15.96
C ARG A 247 9.55 -17.23 -15.21
N ILE A 248 10.15 -16.12 -15.61
CA ILE A 248 11.27 -15.47 -14.93
C ILE A 248 10.84 -15.04 -13.51
N CYS A 249 9.73 -14.33 -13.37
CA CYS A 249 9.17 -13.92 -12.08
C CYS A 249 8.96 -15.12 -11.14
N TYR A 250 8.38 -16.22 -11.64
CA TYR A 250 8.09 -17.41 -10.82
C TYR A 250 9.38 -18.09 -10.35
N LYS A 251 10.37 -18.29 -11.24
CA LYS A 251 11.69 -18.81 -10.85
C LYS A 251 12.41 -17.88 -9.86
N VAL A 252 12.33 -16.55 -10.03
CA VAL A 252 12.98 -15.58 -9.13
C VAL A 252 12.38 -15.60 -7.74
N PHE A 253 11.06 -15.75 -7.59
CA PHE A 253 10.41 -15.90 -6.27
C PHE A 253 10.48 -17.34 -5.71
N GLY A 254 10.91 -18.32 -6.52
CA GLY A 254 11.13 -19.71 -6.10
C GLY A 254 9.94 -20.64 -6.30
N HIS A 255 8.89 -20.19 -7.00
CA HIS A 255 7.70 -20.98 -7.29
C HIS A 255 7.90 -21.96 -8.45
N VAL A 256 7.24 -23.12 -8.37
CA VAL A 256 7.32 -24.17 -9.39
C VAL A 256 6.00 -24.34 -10.17
N PRO A 257 6.04 -24.64 -11.48
CA PRO A 257 4.82 -24.84 -12.28
C PRO A 257 3.93 -25.95 -11.72
N GLY A 258 2.68 -25.63 -11.37
CA GLY A 258 1.72 -26.55 -10.75
C GLY A 258 1.67 -26.52 -9.22
N GLU A 259 2.44 -25.64 -8.58
CA GLU A 259 2.32 -25.33 -7.15
C GLU A 259 0.99 -24.62 -6.83
N THR A 260 0.36 -25.00 -5.72
CA THR A 260 -0.79 -24.27 -5.17
C THR A 260 -0.29 -23.17 -4.24
N LEU A 261 -0.33 -21.92 -4.70
CA LEU A 261 0.04 -20.77 -3.87
C LEU A 261 -1.08 -20.49 -2.83
N PRO A 262 -0.77 -20.46 -1.53
CA PRO A 262 -1.74 -20.05 -0.51
C PRO A 262 -1.95 -18.54 -0.57
N PHE A 263 -3.11 -18.10 -1.05
CA PHE A 263 -3.56 -16.70 -1.02
C PHE A 263 -4.01 -16.27 0.40
N GLU A 264 -3.15 -16.54 1.39
CA GLU A 264 -3.38 -16.18 2.79
C GLU A 264 -2.97 -14.72 3.02
N ILE A 265 -3.93 -13.87 3.38
CA ILE A 265 -3.70 -12.46 3.70
C ILE A 265 -2.80 -12.40 4.95
N GLY A 266 -1.54 -11.99 4.76
CA GLY A 266 -0.49 -12.06 5.79
C GLY A 266 0.72 -12.91 5.42
N ALA A 267 0.66 -13.70 4.34
CA ALA A 267 1.81 -14.47 3.86
C ALA A 267 2.96 -13.54 3.42
N GLN A 268 4.16 -13.75 3.98
CA GLN A 268 5.36 -12.96 3.67
C GLN A 268 5.77 -13.15 2.20
N GLY A 269 5.99 -12.06 1.47
CA GLY A 269 6.38 -12.07 0.06
C GLY A 269 5.24 -12.14 -0.94
N LEU A 270 3.98 -12.33 -0.51
CA LEU A 270 2.83 -12.46 -1.41
C LEU A 270 2.44 -11.14 -2.10
N ASN A 271 2.63 -9.99 -1.42
CA ASN A 271 2.34 -8.68 -2.00
C ASN A 271 3.36 -8.36 -3.09
N GLU A 272 4.63 -8.45 -2.72
CA GLU A 272 5.82 -8.22 -3.54
C GLU A 272 5.81 -9.14 -4.77
N PHE A 273 5.36 -10.39 -4.60
CA PHE A 273 5.14 -11.33 -5.71
C PHE A 273 4.07 -10.85 -6.68
N LEU A 274 2.87 -10.49 -6.20
CA LEU A 274 1.76 -10.07 -7.05
C LEU A 274 2.06 -8.72 -7.73
N SER A 275 2.69 -7.79 -7.01
CA SER A 275 3.28 -6.55 -7.53
C SER A 275 4.29 -6.82 -8.64
N CYS A 276 5.21 -7.77 -8.44
CA CYS A 276 6.19 -8.16 -9.47
C CYS A 276 5.51 -8.77 -10.71
N VAL A 277 4.46 -9.58 -10.53
CA VAL A 277 3.66 -10.13 -11.64
C VAL A 277 2.96 -9.03 -12.44
N VAL A 278 2.42 -8.01 -11.75
CA VAL A 278 1.88 -6.80 -12.40
C VAL A 278 2.97 -6.05 -13.18
N ALA A 279 4.14 -5.85 -12.57
CA ALA A 279 5.28 -5.17 -13.20
C ALA A 279 5.71 -5.87 -14.50
N VAL A 280 5.88 -7.20 -14.49
CA VAL A 280 6.33 -7.93 -15.69
C VAL A 280 5.28 -7.99 -16.80
N ASP A 281 3.98 -8.14 -16.51
CA ASP A 281 2.95 -8.13 -17.58
C ASP A 281 2.86 -6.76 -18.28
N MET A 282 3.06 -5.67 -17.53
CA MET A 282 3.06 -4.31 -18.08
C MET A 282 4.35 -3.95 -18.81
N LEU A 283 5.52 -4.35 -18.28
CA LEU A 283 6.83 -3.92 -18.81
C LEU A 283 7.41 -4.87 -19.87
N ALA A 284 6.98 -6.14 -19.96
CA ALA A 284 7.48 -7.10 -20.95
C ALA A 284 7.31 -6.75 -22.44
N PRO A 285 6.38 -5.86 -22.88
CA PRO A 285 6.39 -5.34 -24.26
C PRO A 285 7.61 -4.45 -24.57
N PHE A 286 8.21 -3.84 -23.55
CA PHE A 286 9.28 -2.86 -23.67
C PHE A 286 10.63 -3.46 -23.27
N LEU A 287 10.73 -4.02 -22.06
CA LEU A 287 11.98 -4.55 -21.49
C LEU A 287 12.40 -5.92 -22.05
N ASP A 288 13.71 -6.13 -22.17
CA ASP A 288 14.30 -7.44 -22.51
C ASP A 288 14.30 -8.42 -21.32
N GLU A 289 14.63 -9.69 -21.56
CA GLU A 289 14.56 -10.73 -20.52
C GLU A 289 15.62 -10.59 -19.41
N MET A 290 16.76 -9.92 -19.66
CA MET A 290 17.76 -9.59 -18.64
C MET A 290 17.30 -8.41 -17.77
N GLN A 291 16.69 -7.40 -18.38
CA GLN A 291 16.06 -6.28 -17.69
C GLN A 291 14.87 -6.74 -16.83
N LEU A 292 14.06 -7.67 -17.33
CA LEU A 292 12.97 -8.31 -16.58
C LEU A 292 13.49 -9.19 -15.43
N LEU A 293 14.59 -9.92 -15.62
CA LEU A 293 15.25 -10.65 -14.52
C LEU A 293 15.74 -9.69 -13.42
N HIS A 294 16.38 -8.58 -13.79
CA HIS A 294 16.85 -7.56 -12.85
C HIS A 294 15.67 -6.89 -12.11
N LEU A 295 14.59 -6.56 -12.81
CA LEU A 295 13.34 -6.05 -12.22
C LEU A 295 12.79 -7.01 -11.14
N CYS A 296 12.65 -8.30 -11.48
CA CYS A 296 12.15 -9.31 -10.54
C CYS A 296 13.05 -9.46 -9.31
N VAL A 297 14.38 -9.42 -9.49
CA VAL A 297 15.35 -9.54 -8.39
C VAL A 297 15.30 -8.32 -7.46
N CYS A 298 15.02 -7.12 -7.98
CA CYS A 298 14.82 -5.93 -7.17
C CYS A 298 13.54 -5.99 -6.32
N ILE A 299 12.42 -6.47 -6.87
CA ILE A 299 11.14 -6.57 -6.14
C ILE A 299 11.14 -7.77 -5.16
N GLU A 300 11.79 -8.89 -5.47
CA GLU A 300 11.94 -9.99 -4.48
C GLU A 300 12.79 -9.51 -3.29
N ALA A 301 13.82 -8.70 -3.53
CA ALA A 301 14.67 -8.20 -2.46
C ALA A 301 13.98 -7.28 -1.44
N THR A 302 12.90 -6.56 -1.80
CA THR A 302 12.16 -5.70 -0.84
C THR A 302 11.38 -6.50 0.20
N ILE A 303 11.14 -7.80 0.00
CA ILE A 303 10.45 -8.65 1.00
C ILE A 303 11.23 -8.57 2.34
N PRO A 304 10.66 -7.93 3.38
CA PRO A 304 11.48 -7.35 4.44
C PRO A 304 11.80 -8.33 5.57
N PHE A 305 12.80 -7.98 6.37
CA PHE A 305 13.22 -8.69 7.60
C PHE A 305 13.63 -10.16 7.39
N ARG A 306 14.12 -10.51 6.20
CA ARG A 306 14.55 -11.86 5.83
C ARG A 306 15.99 -12.15 6.20
N THR A 307 16.29 -13.44 6.33
CA THR A 307 17.64 -13.95 6.68
C THR A 307 18.63 -13.83 5.51
N GLN A 308 19.93 -13.83 5.79
CA GLN A 308 20.99 -13.90 4.77
C GLN A 308 20.78 -15.07 3.79
N HIS A 309 20.34 -16.24 4.30
CA HIS A 309 20.04 -17.40 3.46
C HIS A 309 18.99 -17.11 2.38
N SER A 310 18.03 -16.22 2.64
CA SER A 310 17.03 -15.78 1.66
C SER A 310 17.68 -14.97 0.52
N VAL A 311 18.66 -14.13 0.85
CA VAL A 311 19.46 -13.34 -0.12
C VAL A 311 20.36 -14.25 -0.95
N ASP A 312 21.01 -15.23 -0.31
CA ASP A 312 21.87 -16.22 -0.98
C ASP A 312 21.04 -17.11 -1.93
N MET A 313 19.81 -17.45 -1.54
CA MET A 313 18.85 -18.17 -2.39
C MET A 313 18.33 -17.32 -3.55
N LEU A 314 18.06 -16.01 -3.34
CA LEU A 314 17.71 -15.10 -4.43
C LEU A 314 18.83 -15.04 -5.49
N TYR A 315 20.08 -14.87 -5.05
CA TYR A 315 21.24 -14.91 -5.94
C TYR A 315 21.33 -16.25 -6.71
N THR A 316 21.15 -17.37 -6.00
CA THR A 316 21.16 -18.72 -6.60
C THR A 316 20.09 -18.87 -7.69
N ARG A 317 18.85 -18.41 -7.43
CA ARG A 317 17.75 -18.45 -8.41
C ARG A 317 18.00 -17.48 -9.58
N CYS A 318 18.59 -16.32 -9.34
CA CYS A 318 18.98 -15.37 -10.39
C CYS A 318 20.05 -15.97 -11.33
N VAL A 319 21.10 -16.61 -10.80
CA VAL A 319 22.11 -17.32 -11.60
C VAL A 319 21.50 -18.47 -12.39
N ALA A 320 20.56 -19.23 -11.79
CA ALA A 320 19.85 -20.30 -12.48
C ALA A 320 19.05 -19.77 -13.67
N VAL A 321 18.23 -18.73 -13.52
CA VAL A 321 17.48 -18.13 -14.65
C VAL A 321 18.43 -17.61 -15.74
N ALA A 322 19.47 -16.87 -15.37
CA ALA A 322 20.44 -16.34 -16.34
C ALA A 322 21.16 -17.45 -17.13
N THR A 323 21.41 -18.62 -16.52
CA THR A 323 22.12 -19.74 -17.16
C THR A 323 21.19 -20.67 -17.94
N GLU A 324 20.02 -21.01 -17.39
CA GLU A 324 19.09 -22.02 -17.91
C GLU A 324 18.10 -21.45 -18.93
N ASP A 325 17.53 -20.29 -18.65
CA ASP A 325 16.45 -19.69 -19.44
C ASP A 325 17.02 -18.70 -20.46
N LEU A 326 17.99 -17.89 -20.04
CA LEU A 326 18.59 -16.82 -20.86
C LEU A 326 19.89 -17.28 -21.56
N LEU A 327 20.34 -18.51 -21.28
CA LEU A 327 21.47 -19.18 -21.93
C LEU A 327 22.82 -18.44 -21.85
N LEU A 328 23.03 -17.59 -20.83
CA LEU A 328 24.33 -16.97 -20.59
C LEU A 328 25.34 -18.04 -20.15
N ALA A 329 26.57 -17.95 -20.67
CA ALA A 329 27.68 -18.76 -20.17
C ALA A 329 27.87 -18.51 -18.66
N PRO A 330 28.13 -19.55 -17.82
CA PRO A 330 28.01 -19.44 -16.35
C PRO A 330 28.81 -18.29 -15.70
N ALA A 331 29.98 -17.93 -16.24
CA ALA A 331 30.77 -16.80 -15.75
C ALA A 331 30.09 -15.43 -16.00
N HIS A 332 29.39 -15.28 -17.12
CA HIS A 332 28.60 -14.09 -17.43
C HIS A 332 27.29 -14.06 -16.64
N ALA A 333 26.62 -15.21 -16.46
CA ALA A 333 25.44 -15.33 -15.61
C ALA A 333 25.76 -14.91 -14.16
N ALA A 334 26.84 -15.43 -13.57
CA ALA A 334 27.30 -15.07 -12.23
C ALA A 334 27.81 -13.62 -12.11
N LEU A 335 28.27 -12.99 -13.20
CA LEU A 335 28.62 -11.56 -13.20
C LEU A 335 27.39 -10.66 -13.28
N ALA A 336 26.41 -11.02 -14.12
CA ALA A 336 25.16 -10.29 -14.26
C ALA A 336 24.31 -10.38 -12.98
N ALA A 337 24.12 -11.59 -12.45
CA ALA A 337 23.38 -11.83 -11.22
C ALA A 337 23.94 -11.02 -10.04
N ARG A 338 25.27 -10.92 -9.90
CA ARG A 338 25.87 -10.07 -8.86
C ARG A 338 25.54 -8.60 -9.03
N ARG A 339 25.60 -8.04 -10.24
CA ARG A 339 25.19 -6.64 -10.49
C ARG A 339 23.72 -6.41 -10.11
N MET A 340 22.84 -7.35 -10.45
CA MET A 340 21.43 -7.30 -10.05
C MET A 340 21.25 -7.36 -8.53
N MET A 341 21.98 -8.23 -7.83
CA MET A 341 21.97 -8.31 -6.36
C MET A 341 22.48 -7.03 -5.69
N HIS A 342 23.50 -6.36 -6.21
CA HIS A 342 23.97 -5.09 -5.64
C HIS A 342 22.87 -4.02 -5.71
N SER A 343 22.25 -3.88 -6.89
CA SER A 343 21.12 -2.97 -7.14
C SER A 343 19.92 -3.29 -6.22
N ALA A 344 19.53 -4.56 -6.16
CA ALA A 344 18.41 -5.03 -5.36
C ALA A 344 18.64 -4.83 -3.84
N CYS A 345 19.81 -5.20 -3.31
CA CYS A 345 20.18 -4.95 -1.91
C CYS A 345 20.33 -3.45 -1.58
N GLN A 346 20.55 -2.58 -2.58
CA GLN A 346 20.51 -1.13 -2.42
C GLN A 346 19.08 -0.56 -2.50
N MET A 347 18.18 -1.17 -3.27
CA MET A 347 16.75 -0.80 -3.30
C MET A 347 16.03 -1.20 -2.02
N ALA A 348 16.15 -2.45 -1.59
CA ALA A 348 15.56 -2.94 -0.35
C ALA A 348 16.07 -2.16 0.88
N ALA A 349 17.33 -1.72 0.89
CA ALA A 349 17.86 -0.87 1.96
C ALA A 349 17.35 0.59 1.93
N ARG A 350 16.73 1.05 0.83
CA ARG A 350 16.01 2.34 0.77
C ARG A 350 14.55 2.19 1.21
N ASP A 351 13.91 1.09 0.84
CA ASP A 351 12.55 0.72 1.25
C ASP A 351 12.37 0.74 2.78
N VAL A 352 13.19 -0.04 3.50
CA VAL A 352 13.26 0.03 4.97
C VAL A 352 14.23 1.12 5.48
N GLY A 353 14.55 2.12 4.65
CA GLY A 353 15.52 3.17 4.96
C GLY A 353 15.13 4.03 6.17
N ASN A 354 13.84 4.08 6.51
CA ASN A 354 13.32 4.84 7.65
C ASN A 354 13.90 4.38 9.01
N PHE A 355 14.30 3.11 9.15
CA PHE A 355 14.93 2.61 10.36
C PHE A 355 16.28 3.30 10.59
N ALA A 356 17.01 3.65 9.52
CA ALA A 356 18.31 4.31 9.59
C ALA A 356 18.26 5.85 9.49
N TYR A 357 17.12 6.50 9.71
CA TYR A 357 17.05 7.97 9.73
C TYR A 357 17.85 8.56 10.90
N ALA A 358 18.65 9.59 10.65
CA ALA A 358 19.44 10.28 11.68
C ALA A 358 18.53 10.89 12.77
N ASP A 359 17.44 11.54 12.33
CA ASP A 359 16.38 12.03 13.19
C ASP A 359 15.34 10.93 13.48
N THR A 360 15.25 10.54 14.76
CA THR A 360 14.30 9.54 15.24
C THR A 360 12.84 9.99 15.07
N ARG A 361 12.57 11.30 14.96
CA ARG A 361 11.21 11.83 14.71
C ARG A 361 10.63 11.30 13.39
N GLY A 362 11.43 11.22 12.33
CA GLY A 362 10.98 10.67 11.05
C GLY A 362 10.66 9.16 11.12
N PHE A 363 11.46 8.40 11.87
CA PHE A 363 11.19 6.99 12.16
C PHE A 363 9.88 6.79 12.95
N LEU A 364 9.66 7.61 14.00
CA LEU A 364 8.43 7.57 14.80
C LEU A 364 7.19 8.02 14.03
N ALA A 365 7.30 9.08 13.21
CA ALA A 365 6.22 9.53 12.34
C ALA A 365 5.80 8.42 11.35
N ASN A 366 6.77 7.74 10.74
CA ASN A 366 6.48 6.60 9.86
C ASN A 366 5.93 5.38 10.63
N THR A 367 6.39 5.13 11.87
CA THR A 367 5.80 4.12 12.77
C THR A 367 4.32 4.40 13.06
N TRP A 368 3.94 5.67 13.27
CA TRP A 368 2.53 6.06 13.47
C TRP A 368 1.68 5.86 12.21
N LYS A 369 2.21 6.10 11.00
CA LYS A 369 1.52 5.80 9.73
C LYS A 369 1.30 4.29 9.54
N LEU A 370 2.31 3.48 9.91
CA LEU A 370 2.27 2.02 9.80
C LEU A 370 1.33 1.35 10.82
N LEU A 371 1.03 1.97 11.96
CA LEU A 371 0.16 1.37 12.98
C LEU A 371 -1.25 1.00 12.48
N PRO A 372 -2.05 1.89 11.84
CA PRO A 372 -3.35 1.53 11.28
C PRO A 372 -3.27 0.65 10.02
N GLU A 373 -2.15 0.68 9.31
CA GLU A 373 -1.90 -0.22 8.19
C GLU A 373 -1.75 -1.67 8.67
N LEU A 374 -0.87 -1.90 9.66
CA LEU A 374 -0.57 -3.22 10.20
C LEU A 374 -1.70 -3.78 11.09
N ASN A 375 -2.57 -2.92 11.64
CA ASN A 375 -3.62 -3.31 12.60
C ASN A 375 -5.01 -2.92 12.08
N PRO A 376 -5.74 -3.82 11.40
CA PRO A 376 -7.05 -3.51 10.79
C PRO A 376 -8.11 -2.92 11.73
N ALA A 377 -8.07 -3.28 13.02
CA ALA A 377 -8.97 -2.74 14.04
C ALA A 377 -8.83 -1.22 14.28
N LEU A 378 -7.69 -0.62 13.90
CA LEU A 378 -7.46 0.82 14.02
C LEU A 378 -7.95 1.64 12.82
N ARG A 379 -8.51 0.99 11.78
CA ARG A 379 -8.86 1.66 10.51
C ARG A 379 -10.23 2.34 10.51
N ASP A 380 -11.14 1.95 11.41
CA ASP A 380 -12.39 2.67 11.64
C ASP A 380 -12.30 3.44 12.96
N ALA A 381 -11.99 4.74 12.86
CA ALA A 381 -11.89 5.67 13.98
C ALA A 381 -13.16 5.78 14.85
N LYS A 382 -14.32 5.25 14.41
CA LYS A 382 -15.56 5.21 15.19
C LYS A 382 -15.75 3.91 15.97
N ALA A 383 -14.92 2.90 15.72
CA ALA A 383 -15.04 1.55 16.29
C ALA A 383 -13.82 1.08 17.09
N ILE A 384 -12.69 1.81 17.07
CA ILE A 384 -11.46 1.45 17.79
C ILE A 384 -11.74 1.29 19.29
N ALA A 385 -11.52 0.08 19.84
CA ALA A 385 -11.53 -0.11 21.29
C ALA A 385 -10.15 0.26 21.88
N VAL A 386 -10.12 0.69 23.14
CA VAL A 386 -8.86 0.95 23.88
C VAL A 386 -7.99 -0.31 23.92
N GLN A 387 -8.61 -1.49 23.93
CA GLN A 387 -7.94 -2.78 23.84
C GLN A 387 -7.23 -2.99 22.50
N ASP A 388 -7.82 -2.60 21.37
CA ASP A 388 -7.18 -2.73 20.04
C ASP A 388 -5.98 -1.80 19.90
N TRP A 389 -6.09 -0.58 20.45
CA TRP A 389 -4.99 0.38 20.53
C TRP A 389 -3.83 -0.16 21.39
N MET A 390 -4.13 -0.73 22.56
CA MET A 390 -3.12 -1.37 23.40
C MET A 390 -2.49 -2.61 22.74
N ALA A 391 -3.28 -3.41 22.00
CA ALA A 391 -2.80 -4.56 21.24
C ALA A 391 -1.78 -4.13 20.17
N ALA A 392 -2.10 -3.10 19.38
CA ALA A 392 -1.24 -2.58 18.33
C ALA A 392 0.07 -1.98 18.88
N LEU A 393 -0.01 -1.19 19.97
CA LEU A 393 1.19 -0.67 20.64
C LEU A 393 2.06 -1.80 21.22
N ALA A 394 1.46 -2.83 21.83
CA ALA A 394 2.18 -3.99 22.35
C ALA A 394 2.84 -4.82 21.24
N GLY A 395 2.14 -5.00 20.11
CA GLY A 395 2.65 -5.66 18.91
C GLY A 395 3.88 -4.97 18.34
N ASN A 396 3.78 -3.67 18.05
CA ASN A 396 4.91 -2.89 17.53
C ASN A 396 6.07 -2.81 18.54
N TRP A 397 5.77 -2.69 19.84
CA TRP A 397 6.81 -2.72 20.88
C TRP A 397 7.58 -4.04 20.90
N GLY A 398 6.89 -5.18 20.78
CA GLY A 398 7.50 -6.51 20.71
C GLY A 398 8.26 -6.75 19.40
N PHE A 399 7.72 -6.27 18.27
CA PHE A 399 8.40 -6.31 16.97
C PHE A 399 9.72 -5.52 16.97
N PHE A 400 9.75 -4.36 17.62
CA PHE A 400 11.00 -3.61 17.80
C PHE A 400 12.00 -4.35 18.71
N ASP A 401 11.55 -5.12 19.70
CA ASP A 401 12.45 -5.96 20.52
C ASP A 401 13.11 -7.04 19.66
N PHE A 402 12.35 -7.67 18.78
CA PHE A 402 12.85 -8.67 17.84
C PHE A 402 13.91 -8.08 16.89
N LEU A 403 13.65 -6.93 16.26
CA LEU A 403 14.62 -6.28 15.37
C LEU A 403 15.85 -5.75 16.12
N GLN A 404 15.70 -5.23 17.34
CA GLN A 404 16.83 -4.75 18.14
C GLN A 404 17.85 -5.86 18.45
N HIS A 405 17.37 -7.09 18.62
CA HIS A 405 18.24 -8.27 18.81
C HIS A 405 18.72 -8.91 17.51
N ASN A 406 18.18 -8.50 16.34
CA ASN A 406 18.49 -9.07 15.03
C ASN A 406 18.67 -7.97 13.94
N PRO A 407 19.51 -6.93 14.15
CA PRO A 407 19.57 -5.76 13.27
C PRO A 407 20.02 -6.08 11.83
N ALA A 408 20.83 -7.12 11.64
CA ALA A 408 21.25 -7.62 10.33
C ALA A 408 20.10 -8.15 9.44
N LEU A 409 18.88 -8.34 9.98
CA LEU A 409 17.69 -8.64 9.18
C LEU A 409 17.11 -7.40 8.48
N ILE A 410 17.45 -6.18 8.95
CA ILE A 410 16.84 -4.94 8.44
C ILE A 410 17.40 -4.62 7.06
N PHE A 411 18.72 -4.50 6.91
CA PHE A 411 19.36 -4.06 5.65
C PHE A 411 20.03 -5.24 4.93
N PRO A 412 19.37 -5.89 3.94
CA PRO A 412 19.88 -7.10 3.32
C PRO A 412 21.23 -6.86 2.64
N HIS A 413 22.21 -7.71 2.95
CA HIS A 413 23.60 -7.57 2.50
C HIS A 413 23.97 -8.64 1.47
N PHE A 414 24.79 -8.26 0.49
CA PHE A 414 25.34 -9.14 -0.53
C PHE A 414 26.78 -8.69 -0.89
N GLU A 415 27.60 -9.61 -1.44
CA GLU A 415 29.03 -9.45 -1.79
C GLU A 415 29.39 -8.03 -2.30
N GLY A 416 29.85 -7.13 -1.42
CA GLY A 416 30.30 -5.80 -1.82
C GLY A 416 29.20 -4.82 -2.28
N CYS A 417 27.93 -5.03 -1.96
CA CYS A 417 26.85 -4.08 -2.26
C CYS A 417 26.94 -2.77 -1.43
N ARG A 418 27.60 -2.85 -0.27
CA ARG A 418 27.98 -1.78 0.69
C ARG A 418 29.29 -2.19 1.37
N THR A 419 30.04 -1.26 1.96
CA THR A 419 31.19 -1.62 2.81
C THR A 419 30.73 -2.12 4.19
N PRO A 420 31.56 -2.88 4.93
CA PRO A 420 31.22 -3.32 6.29
C PRO A 420 30.91 -2.16 7.24
N GLU A 421 31.63 -1.04 7.11
CA GLU A 421 31.46 0.16 7.94
C GLU A 421 30.11 0.84 7.65
N GLN A 422 29.71 0.90 6.37
CA GLN A 422 28.40 1.42 5.97
C GLN A 422 27.25 0.52 6.47
N GLN A 423 27.42 -0.80 6.42
CA GLN A 423 26.45 -1.75 6.95
C GLN A 423 26.31 -1.59 8.48
N GLN A 424 27.44 -1.54 9.21
CA GLN A 424 27.46 -1.32 10.65
C GLN A 424 26.80 0.02 11.03
N GLN A 425 27.08 1.10 10.31
CA GLN A 425 26.44 2.41 10.55
C GLN A 425 24.92 2.37 10.41
N LEU A 426 24.39 1.66 9.40
CA LEU A 426 22.95 1.48 9.23
C LEU A 426 22.34 0.68 10.39
N GLU A 427 23.01 -0.39 10.83
CA GLU A 427 22.55 -1.25 11.93
C GLU A 427 22.60 -0.53 13.29
N GLU A 428 23.67 0.20 13.62
CA GLU A 428 23.79 1.01 14.84
C GLU A 428 22.72 2.12 14.87
N GLN A 429 22.49 2.78 13.74
CA GLN A 429 21.49 3.83 13.58
C GLN A 429 20.06 3.28 13.71
N ALA A 430 19.79 2.08 13.20
CA ALA A 430 18.52 1.38 13.41
C ALA A 430 18.32 0.93 14.86
N VAL A 431 19.35 0.38 15.52
CA VAL A 431 19.29 0.01 16.95
C VAL A 431 18.97 1.22 17.82
N ARG A 432 19.59 2.40 17.58
CA ARG A 432 19.26 3.65 18.30
C ARG A 432 17.79 4.05 18.14
N ASN A 433 17.27 3.96 16.92
CA ASN A 433 15.87 4.32 16.62
C ASN A 433 14.88 3.30 17.22
N LEU A 434 15.20 2.00 17.18
CA LEU A 434 14.42 0.93 17.80
C LEU A 434 14.34 1.08 19.33
N GLN A 435 15.47 1.37 20.01
CA GLN A 435 15.50 1.62 21.46
C GLN A 435 14.60 2.81 21.85
N ARG A 436 14.81 3.97 21.19
CA ARG A 436 13.98 5.17 21.39
C ARG A 436 12.50 4.90 21.08
N GLY A 437 12.23 4.12 20.04
CA GLY A 437 10.89 3.64 19.68
C GLY A 437 10.23 2.78 20.76
N ARG A 438 10.99 1.87 21.39
CA ARG A 438 10.50 0.99 22.47
C ARG A 438 10.24 1.76 23.76
N ALA A 439 11.08 2.73 24.11
CA ALA A 439 10.82 3.63 25.23
C ALA A 439 9.58 4.50 24.98
N TYR A 440 9.46 5.10 23.80
CA TYR A 440 8.31 5.93 23.41
C TYR A 440 6.99 5.13 23.38
N LEU A 441 6.91 4.05 22.59
CA LEU A 441 5.71 3.19 22.54
C LEU A 441 5.38 2.58 23.91
N GLY A 442 6.40 2.27 24.72
CA GLY A 442 6.23 1.76 26.08
C GLY A 442 5.55 2.77 27.02
N ALA A 443 5.94 4.05 26.97
CA ALA A 443 5.31 5.12 27.75
C ALA A 443 3.86 5.39 27.30
N ARG A 444 3.60 5.35 25.98
CA ARG A 444 2.24 5.47 25.40
C ARG A 444 1.33 4.30 25.83
N LEU A 445 1.85 3.07 25.83
CA LEU A 445 1.11 1.87 26.25
C LEU A 445 0.86 1.85 27.77
N LEU A 446 1.87 2.17 28.57
CA LEU A 446 1.78 2.19 30.03
C LEU A 446 0.75 3.21 30.52
N SER A 447 0.79 4.44 29.98
CA SER A 447 -0.19 5.47 30.34
C SER A 447 -1.62 5.07 29.95
N ALA A 448 -1.84 4.56 28.73
CA ALA A 448 -3.14 4.04 28.29
C ALA A 448 -3.65 2.88 29.17
N SER A 449 -2.78 1.92 29.52
CA SER A 449 -3.15 0.80 30.40
C SER A 449 -3.51 1.24 31.82
N ILE A 450 -2.83 2.24 32.38
CA ILE A 450 -3.19 2.80 33.70
C ILE A 450 -4.55 3.51 33.63
N VAL A 451 -4.81 4.35 32.63
CA VAL A 451 -6.12 4.99 32.44
C VAL A 451 -7.23 3.93 32.31
N HIS A 452 -7.00 2.89 31.49
CA HIS A 452 -7.98 1.81 31.30
C HIS A 452 -8.22 1.01 32.60
N ALA A 453 -7.19 0.68 33.36
CA ALA A 453 -7.31 -0.04 34.62
C ALA A 453 -7.99 0.77 35.73
N LEU A 454 -7.80 2.09 35.76
CA LEU A 454 -8.49 2.99 36.68
C LEU A 454 -9.97 3.18 36.28
N ALA A 455 -10.25 3.31 34.97
CA ALA A 455 -11.62 3.33 34.45
C ALA A 455 -12.38 2.03 34.76
N ALA A 456 -11.73 0.86 34.63
CA ALA A 456 -12.31 -0.42 35.00
C ALA A 456 -12.57 -0.58 36.53
N GLN A 457 -12.06 0.33 37.36
CA GLN A 457 -12.25 0.36 38.82
C GLN A 457 -13.21 1.47 39.28
N GLN A 458 -13.67 2.36 38.39
CA GLN A 458 -14.56 3.49 38.74
C GLN A 458 -15.66 3.69 37.70
N ASP A 459 -16.91 3.61 38.15
CA ASP A 459 -18.07 3.86 37.31
C ASP A 459 -18.16 5.36 36.92
N THR A 460 -17.95 5.66 35.64
CA THR A 460 -18.28 6.94 34.96
C THR A 460 -17.47 8.23 35.25
N GLN A 461 -16.13 8.20 35.40
CA GLN A 461 -15.31 9.44 35.19
C GLN A 461 -14.03 9.33 34.33
N ALA A 462 -13.23 8.26 34.42
CA ALA A 462 -11.89 8.24 33.79
C ALA A 462 -11.85 8.17 32.24
N VAL A 463 -12.99 8.00 31.56
CA VAL A 463 -13.06 7.75 30.11
C VAL A 463 -12.92 9.02 29.25
N GLN A 464 -13.16 10.21 29.81
CA GLN A 464 -13.10 11.47 29.05
C GLN A 464 -11.67 11.92 28.69
N LEU A 465 -10.64 11.40 29.37
CA LEU A 465 -9.24 11.86 29.23
C LEU A 465 -8.55 11.47 27.91
N LEU A 466 -9.17 10.65 27.07
CA LEU A 466 -8.59 10.12 25.83
C LEU A 466 -9.36 10.53 24.55
N ALA A 467 -10.49 11.23 24.67
CA ALA A 467 -11.49 11.28 23.58
C ALA A 467 -12.20 12.62 23.34
N HIS A 468 -11.85 13.72 24.02
CA HIS A 468 -12.42 15.05 23.70
C HIS A 468 -11.44 16.23 23.91
N ASP A 469 -10.81 16.61 22.80
CA ASP A 469 -10.95 17.94 22.16
C ASP A 469 -11.18 19.18 23.04
N SER A 470 -10.23 20.13 23.04
CA SER A 470 -10.42 21.44 22.38
C SER A 470 -9.25 22.41 22.61
N SER A 471 -8.89 23.17 21.57
CA SER A 471 -8.18 24.46 21.57
C SER A 471 -7.26 24.82 22.76
N ASP A 472 -5.96 24.85 22.50
CA ASP A 472 -5.15 25.99 22.96
C ASP A 472 -4.20 26.42 21.84
N SER A 473 -4.21 27.71 21.51
CA SER A 473 -3.39 28.29 20.45
C SER A 473 -2.21 29.03 21.08
N ASP A 474 -1.06 28.37 21.19
CA ASP A 474 0.29 28.98 21.29
C ASP A 474 1.39 27.88 21.23
N ALA A 475 1.27 26.99 20.24
CA ALA A 475 2.38 26.10 19.87
C ALA A 475 3.46 26.92 19.14
N GLU A 476 4.39 27.52 19.89
CA GLU A 476 5.61 28.10 19.32
C GLU A 476 6.33 27.03 18.48
N GLU A 477 6.61 27.33 17.20
CA GLU A 477 7.37 26.47 16.29
C GLU A 477 8.85 26.40 16.71
N ARG A 478 9.13 25.69 17.81
CA ARG A 478 10.47 25.56 18.38
C ARG A 478 11.28 24.57 17.56
N THR A 479 11.95 25.11 16.54
CA THR A 479 12.98 24.45 15.73
C THR A 479 14.21 24.07 16.58
N PHE A 480 14.06 23.03 17.41
CA PHE A 480 15.15 22.45 18.17
C PHE A 480 16.01 21.53 17.31
N ASP A 481 17.33 21.71 17.44
CA ASP A 481 18.36 20.89 16.80
C ASP A 481 18.54 19.57 17.57
N PHE A 482 17.77 18.56 17.14
CA PHE A 482 17.79 17.21 17.70
C PHE A 482 18.79 16.26 17.02
N GLU A 483 19.77 16.78 16.25
CA GLU A 483 20.82 15.94 15.63
C GLU A 483 21.80 15.34 16.65
N ASP A 484 21.78 15.76 17.92
CA ASP A 484 22.68 15.24 18.94
C ASP A 484 22.36 13.78 19.36
N GLY A 485 22.87 12.84 18.57
CA GLY A 485 22.83 11.39 18.81
C GLY A 485 23.52 10.93 20.11
N ARG A 486 24.12 11.86 20.88
CA ARG A 486 24.67 11.61 22.23
C ARG A 486 23.60 11.68 23.34
N ALA A 487 22.41 12.22 23.07
CA ALA A 487 21.30 12.23 24.03
C ALA A 487 20.80 10.80 24.30
N GLY A 488 20.87 10.39 25.58
CA GLY A 488 20.45 9.07 26.06
C GLY A 488 18.96 8.78 25.81
N CYS A 489 18.61 7.50 25.74
CA CYS A 489 17.30 7.03 25.27
C CYS A 489 16.11 7.71 25.98
N VAL A 490 16.07 7.62 27.32
CA VAL A 490 14.99 8.19 28.15
C VAL A 490 14.91 9.71 28.01
N ALA A 491 16.03 10.42 28.11
CA ALA A 491 16.08 11.88 27.99
C ALA A 491 15.58 12.37 26.62
N TYR A 492 16.03 11.73 25.52
CA TYR A 492 15.56 12.09 24.18
C TYR A 492 14.05 11.84 24.01
N VAL A 493 13.52 10.74 24.56
CA VAL A 493 12.08 10.44 24.49
C VAL A 493 11.24 11.39 25.38
N LYS A 494 11.78 11.91 26.48
CA LYS A 494 11.14 12.99 27.25
C LYS A 494 10.99 14.26 26.42
N GLU A 495 12.06 14.73 25.78
CA GLU A 495 12.01 15.92 24.93
C GLU A 495 10.97 15.77 23.80
N LEU A 496 10.89 14.60 23.16
CA LEU A 496 9.85 14.30 22.17
C LEU A 496 8.42 14.35 22.71
N LEU A 497 8.20 13.92 23.96
CA LEU A 497 6.89 13.93 24.60
C LEU A 497 6.50 15.30 25.16
N GLY A 498 7.48 16.12 25.56
CA GLY A 498 7.29 17.45 26.14
C GLY A 498 7.28 18.60 25.15
N ALA A 499 7.88 18.43 23.96
CA ALA A 499 7.68 19.35 22.84
C ALA A 499 6.22 19.30 22.32
N GLY A 500 5.60 18.13 22.37
CA GLY A 500 4.46 17.78 21.54
C GLY A 500 4.92 17.55 20.10
N PHE A 501 4.78 16.34 19.58
CA PHE A 501 5.03 16.07 18.16
C PHE A 501 3.77 16.34 17.34
N ASP A 502 3.32 17.59 17.40
CA ASP A 502 2.32 18.16 16.50
C ASP A 502 3.04 18.66 15.23
N GLU A 503 2.48 18.31 14.06
CA GLU A 503 3.06 18.51 12.71
C GLU A 503 4.38 17.72 12.44
N VAL A 504 4.66 17.23 11.22
CA VAL A 504 4.04 17.51 9.92
C VAL A 504 3.40 16.24 9.32
N MET A 505 2.07 16.23 9.26
CA MET A 505 1.26 15.43 8.34
C MET A 505 0.17 16.35 7.79
N GLY A 506 0.07 16.49 6.47
CA GLY A 506 -0.87 17.43 5.84
C GLY A 506 -2.34 17.10 6.14
N ASP A 507 -3.16 18.14 6.26
CA ASP A 507 -4.62 18.17 6.34
C ASP A 507 -5.34 17.35 7.45
N SER A 508 -4.67 16.48 8.22
CA SER A 508 -4.92 16.19 9.65
C SER A 508 -4.22 14.91 10.15
N VAL A 509 -3.40 15.04 11.19
CA VAL A 509 -3.27 14.04 12.28
C VAL A 509 -3.08 14.80 13.59
N CYS A 510 -4.06 14.75 14.50
CA CYS A 510 -3.93 15.28 15.86
C CYS A 510 -3.82 14.12 16.85
N VAL A 511 -2.69 14.03 17.57
CA VAL A 511 -2.56 13.21 18.77
C VAL A 511 -2.69 14.15 19.96
N ALA A 512 -3.87 14.21 20.58
CA ALA A 512 -4.19 15.19 21.61
C ALA A 512 -3.04 15.37 22.63
N GLN A 513 -2.50 16.59 22.71
CA GLN A 513 -1.31 16.97 23.49
C GLN A 513 -1.40 16.53 24.97
N THR A 514 -2.60 16.48 25.54
CA THR A 514 -2.90 15.90 26.86
C THR A 514 -2.39 14.47 27.02
N SER A 515 -2.48 13.64 25.98
CA SER A 515 -2.04 12.24 25.95
C SER A 515 -0.50 12.13 25.94
N CYS A 516 0.19 13.06 25.29
CA CYS A 516 1.65 13.20 25.34
C CYS A 516 2.09 13.62 26.74
N ASN A 517 1.44 14.64 27.33
CA ASN A 517 1.70 15.12 28.68
C ASN A 517 1.54 14.04 29.77
N VAL A 518 0.52 13.17 29.68
CA VAL A 518 0.39 12.02 30.61
C VAL A 518 1.55 11.02 30.42
N SER A 519 1.95 10.76 29.18
CA SER A 519 3.06 9.85 28.86
C SER A 519 4.42 10.40 29.34
N LEU A 520 4.63 11.73 29.24
CA LEU A 520 5.80 12.44 29.75
C LEU A 520 5.93 12.25 31.27
N ARG A 521 4.91 12.61 32.04
CA ARG A 521 4.93 12.55 33.52
C ARG A 521 5.18 11.13 34.05
N VAL A 522 4.70 10.11 33.33
CA VAL A 522 5.00 8.70 33.60
C VAL A 522 6.50 8.40 33.43
N LEU A 523 7.12 8.90 32.35
CA LEU A 523 8.55 8.71 32.06
C LEU A 523 9.45 9.56 32.97
N GLU A 524 9.00 10.77 33.36
CA GLU A 524 9.65 11.61 34.36
C GLU A 524 9.72 10.92 35.72
N CYS A 525 8.58 10.46 36.22
CA CYS A 525 8.51 9.71 37.48
C CYS A 525 9.37 8.43 37.45
N LEU A 526 9.48 7.73 36.31
CA LEU A 526 10.37 6.57 36.18
C LEU A 526 11.85 6.95 36.27
N GLU A 527 12.27 8.06 35.66
CA GLU A 527 13.66 8.52 35.74
C GLU A 527 14.01 9.09 37.12
N GLU A 528 13.10 9.81 37.79
CA GLU A 528 13.30 10.28 39.16
C GLU A 528 13.50 9.13 40.17
N LEU A 529 12.79 8.02 39.97
CA LEU A 529 12.87 6.85 40.87
C LEU A 529 14.11 5.98 40.65
N HIS A 530 14.69 5.97 39.44
CA HIS A 530 15.65 4.94 39.02
C HIS A 530 16.89 5.44 38.28
N GLY A 531 16.82 6.61 37.62
CA GLY A 531 17.86 7.10 36.70
C GLY A 531 17.85 6.41 35.33
N GLY A 532 18.24 7.14 34.28
CA GLY A 532 18.07 6.81 32.85
C GLY A 532 18.05 5.32 32.47
N ASP A 533 19.22 4.67 32.43
CA ASP A 533 19.32 3.27 31.97
C ASP A 533 18.48 2.29 32.81
N SER A 534 18.31 2.56 34.11
CA SER A 534 17.46 1.73 34.97
C SER A 534 15.97 2.03 34.77
N ALA A 535 15.61 3.26 34.40
CA ALA A 535 14.24 3.65 34.07
C ALA A 535 13.76 2.96 32.78
N GLU A 536 14.61 2.78 31.76
CA GLU A 536 14.26 1.98 30.56
C GLU A 536 14.01 0.50 30.94
N ALA A 537 14.86 -0.09 31.78
CA ALA A 537 14.68 -1.47 32.25
C ALA A 537 13.39 -1.64 33.08
N VAL A 538 13.06 -0.67 33.94
CA VAL A 538 11.81 -0.67 34.74
C VAL A 538 10.58 -0.43 33.84
N LEU A 539 10.68 0.45 32.84
CA LEU A 539 9.63 0.67 31.84
C LEU A 539 9.33 -0.64 31.08
N GLY A 540 10.36 -1.36 30.63
CA GLY A 540 10.20 -2.69 30.01
C GLY A 540 9.58 -3.73 30.95
N GLY A 541 9.81 -3.62 32.27
CA GLY A 541 9.10 -4.39 33.29
C GLY A 541 7.62 -4.02 33.41
N CYS A 542 7.29 -2.74 33.39
CA CYS A 542 5.92 -2.23 33.45
C CYS A 542 5.12 -2.58 32.18
N VAL A 543 5.73 -2.48 31.00
CA VAL A 543 5.12 -2.87 29.72
C VAL A 543 4.75 -4.36 29.70
N LYS A 544 5.59 -5.24 30.28
CA LYS A 544 5.24 -6.67 30.44
C LYS A 544 3.99 -6.89 31.31
N GLN A 545 3.77 -6.05 32.33
CA GLN A 545 2.51 -6.07 33.09
C GLN A 545 1.33 -5.55 32.27
N CYS A 546 1.54 -4.54 31.42
CA CYS A 546 0.50 -4.02 30.51
C CYS A 546 0.03 -5.08 29.52
N VAL A 547 0.97 -5.86 28.96
CA VAL A 547 0.66 -6.99 28.07
C VAL A 547 -0.14 -8.08 28.79
N ALA A 548 0.25 -8.45 30.03
CA ALA A 548 -0.48 -9.43 30.82
C ALA A 548 -1.91 -8.95 31.17
N PHE A 549 -2.05 -7.68 31.57
CA PHE A 549 -3.35 -7.04 31.83
C PHE A 549 -4.25 -7.02 30.58
N HIS A 550 -3.72 -6.56 29.44
CA HIS A 550 -4.44 -6.51 28.17
C HIS A 550 -4.94 -7.90 27.71
N LYS A 551 -4.14 -8.95 27.90
CA LYS A 551 -4.52 -10.34 27.58
C LYS A 551 -5.52 -10.97 28.57
N GLY A 552 -5.85 -10.30 29.68
CA GLY A 552 -6.64 -10.88 30.76
C GLY A 552 -5.88 -11.92 31.63
N GLU A 553 -4.55 -11.99 31.51
CA GLU A 553 -3.68 -12.80 32.39
C GLU A 553 -3.56 -12.18 33.79
N MET A 554 -3.99 -10.91 33.96
CA MET A 554 -3.92 -10.12 35.18
C MET A 554 -5.15 -9.20 35.29
N ASP A 555 -5.74 -9.06 36.47
CA ASP A 555 -6.86 -8.13 36.71
C ASP A 555 -6.39 -6.68 36.96
N ALA A 556 -7.29 -5.71 36.82
CA ALA A 556 -6.99 -4.28 36.96
C ALA A 556 -6.45 -3.88 38.35
N SER A 557 -6.87 -4.53 39.43
CA SER A 557 -6.37 -4.26 40.78
C SER A 557 -4.99 -4.86 41.01
N SER A 558 -4.72 -6.05 40.47
CA SER A 558 -3.39 -6.65 40.47
C SER A 558 -2.40 -5.85 39.62
N PHE A 559 -2.82 -5.39 38.44
CA PHE A 559 -2.02 -4.54 37.56
C PHE A 559 -1.64 -3.21 38.23
N VAL A 560 -2.60 -2.43 38.72
CA VAL A 560 -2.34 -1.15 39.40
C VAL A 560 -1.47 -1.33 40.67
N ARG A 561 -1.52 -2.50 41.31
CA ARG A 561 -0.70 -2.85 42.49
C ARG A 561 0.71 -3.34 42.13
N GLY A 562 0.94 -3.83 40.91
CA GLY A 562 2.24 -4.27 40.42
C GLY A 562 3.13 -3.14 39.90
N LEU A 563 2.57 -1.95 39.67
CA LEU A 563 3.28 -0.76 39.19
C LEU A 563 3.86 0.11 40.32
N PRO A 564 4.91 0.90 40.06
CA PRO A 564 5.40 1.90 41.01
C PRO A 564 4.31 2.92 41.35
N ARG A 565 4.02 3.10 42.64
CA ARG A 565 2.86 3.91 43.09
C ARG A 565 2.91 5.38 42.65
N ALA A 566 4.10 5.96 42.51
CA ALA A 566 4.25 7.32 41.99
C ALA A 566 3.94 7.39 40.48
N VAL A 567 4.21 6.34 39.70
CA VAL A 567 3.87 6.27 38.26
C VAL A 567 2.36 6.16 38.07
N VAL A 568 1.66 5.41 38.92
CA VAL A 568 0.19 5.40 38.95
C VAL A 568 -0.35 6.80 39.28
N ASN A 569 0.20 7.45 40.31
CA ASN A 569 -0.18 8.83 40.67
C ASN A 569 0.06 9.82 39.51
N ALA A 570 1.15 9.69 38.75
CA ALA A 570 1.48 10.54 37.60
C ALA A 570 0.46 10.46 36.44
N VAL A 571 -0.41 9.43 36.44
CA VAL A 571 -1.59 9.36 35.57
C VAL A 571 -2.83 9.89 36.30
N SER A 572 -3.07 9.46 37.54
CA SER A 572 -4.28 9.79 38.32
C SER A 572 -4.46 11.28 38.65
N PHE A 573 -3.37 12.04 38.80
CA PHE A 573 -3.44 13.48 39.08
C PHE A 573 -3.38 14.29 37.79
N SER A 574 -4.54 14.80 37.35
CA SER A 574 -4.58 16.06 36.61
C SER A 574 -4.64 17.22 37.61
N PRO A 575 -3.95 18.34 37.35
CA PRO A 575 -4.43 19.66 37.77
C PRO A 575 -5.82 19.95 37.19
#